data_AF-A0A2T5C1P8-F1
#
_entry.id   AF-A0A2T5C1P8-F1
#
_cell.length_a   1.000
_cell.length_b   1.000
_cell.length_c   1.000
_cell.angle_alpha   90.00
_cell.angle_beta   90.00
_cell.angle_gamma   90.00
#
_symmetry.space_group_name_H-M   'P 1'
#
loop_
_entity.id
_entity.type
_entity.pdbx_description
1 polymer ?
#
loop_
_entity_poly.entity_id
_entity_poly.type
_entity_poly.pdbx_seq_one_letter_code
_entity_poly.pdbx_strand_id
1 'polypeptide(L)'
;MAYKSELFSFAVYPSYNNAIKFLAEDLASTEEWDYSDAHEKKYPILKNYLEFTFRKLKQENKVAFTSDNKFACFNTGLVTDNLEDIYAFFEEYRNPRPGSTVPFCFKAFLKESDNNILRNFSGNIPDVANFFEKPELLIFNPKCRLIPDIDHIIQDNIGRFPTHLRGADDGELRRQLVGAIDEIKKKVRTNYKIAVPQYYDGKIQLLLPLCLTAGSPNPDLALVVHKLNEDTYTARTCLTLKMAYNNARLIVKPQSNWLKP
;
A
#
# COMPACT_ATOMS: atom_id res chain seq x y z
N MET A 1 -2.50 19.06 7.31
CA MET A 1 -1.07 19.21 6.98
C MET A 1 -0.88 18.87 5.51
N ALA A 2 -0.10 19.66 4.77
CA ALA A 2 0.22 19.33 3.38
C ALA A 2 0.99 18.01 3.31
N TYR A 3 0.70 17.16 2.31
CA TYR A 3 1.44 15.93 2.07
C TYR A 3 2.92 16.25 1.85
N LYS A 4 3.80 15.71 2.70
CA LYS A 4 5.26 15.83 2.58
C LYS A 4 5.84 14.43 2.41
N SER A 5 6.44 14.17 1.25
CA SER A 5 7.10 12.88 0.97
C SER A 5 8.33 12.70 1.87
N GLU A 6 8.41 11.54 2.52
CA GLU A 6 9.56 11.17 3.33
C GLU A 6 10.74 10.76 2.45
N LEU A 7 10.50 10.13 1.29
CA LEU A 7 11.57 9.83 0.32
C LEU A 7 12.27 11.11 -0.15
N PHE A 8 11.52 12.12 -0.60
CA PHE A 8 12.09 13.37 -1.09
C PHE A 8 12.63 14.28 0.02
N SER A 9 12.25 14.03 1.27
CA SER A 9 12.89 14.67 2.43
C SER A 9 14.20 13.99 2.82
N PHE A 10 14.35 12.70 2.52
CA PHE A 10 15.53 11.91 2.82
C PHE A 10 16.62 12.05 1.75
N ALA A 11 16.24 12.05 0.47
CA ALA A 11 17.19 12.11 -0.62
C ALA A 11 16.70 12.93 -1.82
N VAL A 12 17.65 13.51 -2.57
CA VAL A 12 17.40 14.09 -3.89
C VAL A 12 17.35 12.97 -4.93
N TYR A 13 16.42 13.06 -5.87
CA TYR A 13 16.27 12.10 -6.97
C TYR A 13 16.39 12.81 -8.32
N PRO A 14 17.60 12.90 -8.92
CA PRO A 14 17.82 13.65 -10.15
C PRO A 14 16.95 13.21 -11.33
N SER A 15 16.73 11.89 -11.48
CA SER A 15 15.97 11.29 -12.59
C SER A 15 14.91 10.31 -12.09
N TYR A 16 14.07 10.75 -11.13
CA TYR A 16 13.12 9.88 -10.42
C TYR A 16 12.25 9.03 -11.37
N ASN A 17 11.63 9.63 -12.38
CA ASN A 17 10.75 8.89 -13.30
C ASN A 17 11.49 7.80 -14.08
N ASN A 18 12.74 8.06 -14.49
CA ASN A 18 13.55 7.06 -15.21
C ASN A 18 13.98 5.92 -14.28
N ALA A 19 14.32 6.24 -13.03
CA ALA A 19 14.65 5.23 -12.02
C ALA A 19 13.45 4.33 -11.70
N ILE A 20 12.26 4.91 -11.58
CA ILE A 20 11.01 4.15 -11.37
C ILE A 20 10.71 3.26 -12.58
N LYS A 21 10.88 3.80 -13.80
CA LYS A 21 10.70 3.02 -15.03
C LYS A 21 11.67 1.83 -15.08
N PHE A 22 12.96 2.07 -14.82
CA PHE A 22 13.98 1.03 -14.79
C PHE A 22 13.65 -0.06 -13.76
N LEU A 23 13.24 0.34 -12.54
CA LEU A 23 12.84 -0.63 -11.53
C LEU A 23 11.65 -1.49 -11.99
N ALA A 24 10.64 -0.87 -12.60
CA ALA A 24 9.42 -1.56 -13.01
C ALA A 24 9.60 -2.48 -14.23
N GLU A 25 10.44 -2.07 -15.19
CA GLU A 25 10.52 -2.74 -16.50
C GLU A 25 11.77 -3.60 -16.68
N ASP A 26 12.88 -3.29 -15.99
CA ASP A 26 14.18 -3.91 -16.28
C ASP A 26 14.76 -4.71 -15.09
N LEU A 27 14.37 -4.39 -13.84
CA LEU A 27 15.00 -4.97 -12.64
C LEU A 27 14.07 -5.84 -11.79
N ALA A 28 12.90 -5.32 -11.39
CA ALA A 28 11.97 -6.04 -10.54
C ALA A 28 11.16 -7.06 -11.34
N SER A 29 10.66 -8.08 -10.65
CA SER A 29 9.77 -9.07 -11.25
C SER A 29 8.53 -8.42 -11.86
N THR A 30 8.08 -8.95 -12.99
CA THR A 30 6.99 -8.34 -13.77
C THR A 30 5.69 -8.16 -12.95
N GLU A 31 5.18 -6.92 -12.92
CA GLU A 31 3.95 -6.55 -12.24
C GLU A 31 3.31 -5.30 -12.86
N GLU A 32 1.97 -5.22 -12.77
CA GLU A 32 1.18 -4.06 -13.19
C GLU A 32 1.28 -2.95 -12.12
N TRP A 33 2.00 -1.88 -12.46
CA TRP A 33 2.26 -0.74 -11.58
C TRP A 33 1.47 0.53 -11.96
N ASP A 34 0.64 0.44 -13.00
CA ASP A 34 -0.31 1.45 -13.42
C ASP A 34 -1.74 0.94 -13.22
N TYR A 35 -2.69 1.89 -13.13
CA TYR A 35 -4.09 1.51 -13.03
C TYR A 35 -4.64 1.03 -14.38
N SER A 36 -5.62 0.15 -14.36
CA SER A 36 -6.26 -0.39 -15.57
C SER A 36 -6.87 0.67 -16.52
N ASP A 37 -7.15 1.87 -16.03
CA ASP A 37 -7.65 3.01 -16.82
C ASP A 37 -6.55 4.01 -17.26
N ALA A 38 -5.28 3.67 -17.03
CA ALA A 38 -4.16 4.52 -17.43
C ALA A 38 -3.91 4.49 -18.95
N HIS A 39 -3.73 5.67 -19.54
CA HIS A 39 -3.38 5.82 -20.97
C HIS A 39 -1.87 5.84 -21.23
N GLU A 40 -1.08 6.13 -20.20
CA GLU A 40 0.37 6.24 -20.26
C GLU A 40 0.98 5.59 -19.02
N LYS A 41 2.11 4.89 -19.18
CA LYS A 41 2.84 4.30 -18.05
C LYS A 41 3.49 5.40 -17.21
N LYS A 42 2.96 5.62 -16.00
CA LYS A 42 3.47 6.61 -15.03
C LYS A 42 3.83 5.98 -13.68
N TYR A 43 3.51 4.70 -13.50
CA TYR A 43 3.82 3.89 -12.33
C TYR A 43 3.36 4.51 -10.99
N PRO A 44 2.14 5.06 -10.89
CA PRO A 44 1.67 5.71 -9.66
C PRO A 44 1.61 4.74 -8.47
N ILE A 45 1.31 3.45 -8.72
CA ILE A 45 1.23 2.42 -7.69
C ILE A 45 2.63 2.15 -7.12
N LEU A 46 3.64 1.99 -7.98
CA LEU A 46 5.03 1.77 -7.56
C LEU A 46 5.59 2.97 -6.78
N LYS A 47 5.31 4.19 -7.23
CA LYS A 47 5.72 5.42 -6.53
C LYS A 47 5.11 5.49 -5.14
N ASN A 48 3.82 5.17 -5.02
CA ASN A 48 3.12 5.10 -3.74
C ASN A 48 3.73 4.00 -2.85
N TYR A 49 3.92 2.80 -3.40
CA TYR A 49 4.52 1.67 -2.70
C TYR A 49 5.88 2.03 -2.09
N LEU A 50 6.82 2.56 -2.88
CA LEU A 50 8.15 2.92 -2.39
C LEU A 50 8.10 3.99 -1.28
N GLU A 51 7.24 5.00 -1.42
CA GLU A 51 7.08 6.04 -0.40
C GLU A 51 6.61 5.48 0.94
N PHE A 52 5.56 4.66 0.93
CA PHE A 52 4.99 4.12 2.15
C PHE A 52 5.81 2.95 2.74
N THR A 53 6.48 2.16 1.90
CA THR A 53 7.49 1.19 2.34
C THR A 53 8.64 1.90 3.05
N PHE A 54 9.16 3.00 2.48
CA PHE A 54 10.22 3.77 3.13
C PHE A 54 9.77 4.38 4.47
N ARG A 55 8.54 4.90 4.55
CA ARG A 55 7.96 5.36 5.83
C ARG A 55 7.95 4.27 6.88
N LYS A 56 7.53 3.06 6.51
CA LYS A 56 7.49 1.90 7.40
C LYS A 56 8.89 1.49 7.85
N LEU A 57 9.85 1.42 6.93
CA LEU A 57 11.25 1.12 7.25
C LEU A 57 11.88 2.14 8.20
N LYS A 58 11.57 3.43 8.03
CA LYS A 58 12.00 4.47 8.99
C LYS A 58 11.40 4.25 10.37
N GLN A 59 10.12 3.90 10.47
CA GLN A 59 9.46 3.60 11.75
C GLN A 59 10.08 2.36 12.43
N GLU A 60 10.53 1.39 11.63
CA GLU A 60 11.17 0.16 12.10
C GLU A 60 12.68 0.30 12.32
N ASN A 61 13.28 1.47 12.04
CA ASN A 61 14.73 1.69 12.06
C ASN A 61 15.52 0.73 11.15
N LYS A 62 14.98 0.42 9.96
CA LYS A 62 15.57 -0.51 8.98
C LYS A 62 16.25 0.17 7.78
N VAL A 63 16.51 1.47 7.86
CA VAL A 63 17.39 2.14 6.90
C VAL A 63 18.82 1.97 7.38
N ALA A 64 19.68 1.35 6.56
CA ALA A 64 21.08 1.12 6.89
C ALA A 64 21.93 2.31 6.47
N PHE A 65 22.96 2.60 7.27
CA PHE A 65 23.95 3.65 7.03
C PHE A 65 25.35 3.08 7.22
N THR A 66 26.32 3.54 6.43
CA THR A 66 27.73 3.25 6.71
C THR A 66 28.19 4.01 7.95
N SER A 67 29.25 3.53 8.62
CA SER A 67 29.77 4.16 9.85
C SER A 67 30.24 5.61 9.65
N ASP A 68 30.64 5.95 8.43
CA ASP A 68 31.03 7.31 8.03
C ASP A 68 29.87 8.13 7.44
N ASN A 69 28.64 7.60 7.45
CA ASN A 69 27.42 8.19 6.86
C ASN A 69 27.53 8.59 5.38
N LYS A 70 28.53 8.08 4.64
CA LYS A 70 28.67 8.37 3.21
C LYS A 70 27.64 7.67 2.35
N PHE A 71 27.16 6.51 2.79
CA PHE A 71 26.16 5.73 2.05
C PHE A 71 25.01 5.36 2.96
N ALA A 72 23.83 5.27 2.35
CA ALA A 72 22.65 4.71 2.97
C ALA A 72 21.96 3.75 1.99
N CYS A 73 21.25 2.76 2.52
CA CYS A 73 20.40 1.90 1.72
C CYS A 73 19.20 1.39 2.50
N PHE A 74 18.17 0.97 1.77
CA PHE A 74 17.04 0.25 2.35
C PHE A 74 16.55 -0.82 1.39
N ASN A 75 16.03 -1.92 1.93
CA ASN A 75 15.40 -2.98 1.13
C ASN A 75 14.05 -2.50 0.61
N THR A 76 13.84 -2.55 -0.71
CA THR A 76 12.59 -2.05 -1.31
C THR A 76 11.40 -2.97 -1.06
N GLY A 77 11.63 -4.22 -0.65
CA GLY A 77 10.63 -5.29 -0.58
C GLY A 77 10.22 -5.85 -1.94
N LEU A 78 10.86 -5.38 -3.02
CA LEU A 78 10.74 -5.94 -4.36
C LEU A 78 11.93 -6.85 -4.64
N VAL A 79 11.69 -7.83 -5.51
CA VAL A 79 12.67 -8.81 -5.93
C VAL A 79 12.78 -8.85 -7.44
N THR A 80 13.89 -9.38 -7.95
CA THR A 80 14.04 -9.72 -9.38
C THR A 80 13.22 -10.96 -9.74
N ASP A 81 13.16 -11.32 -11.02
CA ASP A 81 12.53 -12.57 -11.48
C ASP A 81 13.11 -13.84 -10.83
N ASN A 82 14.37 -13.79 -10.38
CA ASN A 82 15.04 -14.88 -9.67
C ASN A 82 14.93 -14.78 -8.14
N LEU A 83 14.01 -13.95 -7.64
CA LEU A 83 13.76 -13.73 -6.21
C LEU A 83 14.96 -13.14 -5.44
N GLU A 84 15.85 -12.44 -6.14
CA GLU A 84 16.93 -11.67 -5.50
C GLU A 84 16.41 -10.31 -5.04
N ASP A 85 16.70 -9.91 -3.80
CA ASP A 85 16.26 -8.65 -3.21
C ASP A 85 16.82 -7.43 -3.94
N ILE A 86 15.99 -6.38 -3.99
CA ILE A 86 16.35 -5.08 -4.59
C ILE A 86 16.39 -4.00 -3.51
N TYR A 87 17.50 -3.26 -3.49
CA TYR A 87 17.81 -2.21 -2.55
C TYR A 87 17.81 -0.84 -3.25
N ALA A 88 17.31 0.18 -2.57
CA ALA A 88 17.54 1.56 -2.98
C ALA A 88 18.86 2.04 -2.36
N PHE A 89 19.82 2.46 -3.19
CA PHE A 89 21.15 2.86 -2.77
C PHE A 89 21.35 4.38 -2.91
N PHE A 90 21.96 4.96 -1.88
CA PHE A 90 22.13 6.39 -1.72
C PHE A 90 23.56 6.75 -1.34
N GLU A 91 24.01 7.92 -1.77
CA GLU A 91 25.30 8.51 -1.44
C GLU A 91 25.09 9.90 -0.85
N GLU A 92 25.97 10.32 0.08
CA GLU A 92 25.98 11.65 0.67
C GLU A 92 25.91 12.75 -0.40
N TYR A 93 25.03 13.73 -0.19
CA TYR A 93 24.84 14.80 -1.14
C TYR A 93 25.91 15.91 -0.98
N ARG A 94 27.08 15.71 -1.58
CA ARG A 94 28.26 16.58 -1.41
C ARG A 94 28.09 18.04 -1.86
N ASN A 95 27.21 18.31 -2.83
CA ASN A 95 26.99 19.65 -3.40
C ASN A 95 25.51 20.05 -3.27
N PRO A 96 25.02 20.34 -2.06
CA PRO A 96 23.63 20.70 -1.85
C PRO A 96 23.32 22.06 -2.48
N ARG A 97 22.17 22.17 -3.14
CA ARG A 97 21.66 23.47 -3.58
C ARG A 97 21.48 24.39 -2.36
N PRO A 98 21.70 25.71 -2.49
CA PRO A 98 21.46 26.65 -1.39
C PRO A 98 20.05 26.47 -0.80
N GLY A 99 19.97 26.23 0.52
CA GLY A 99 18.70 25.97 1.22
C GLY A 99 18.24 24.51 1.26
N SER A 100 18.96 23.57 0.63
CA SER A 100 18.67 22.14 0.73
C SER A 100 19.14 21.58 2.07
N THR A 101 18.23 20.96 2.81
CA THR A 101 18.51 20.21 4.06
C THR A 101 18.58 18.70 3.84
N VAL A 102 18.48 18.27 2.58
CA VAL A 102 18.43 16.85 2.21
C VAL A 102 19.84 16.24 2.28
N PRO A 103 20.03 15.17 3.08
CA PRO A 103 21.38 14.61 3.35
C PRO A 103 21.93 13.74 2.23
N PHE A 104 21.07 13.04 1.48
CA PHE A 104 21.50 12.03 0.51
C PHE A 104 21.04 12.35 -0.92
N CYS A 105 21.68 11.67 -1.87
CA CYS A 105 21.30 11.62 -3.27
C CYS A 105 21.06 10.16 -3.66
N PHE A 106 19.90 9.89 -4.25
CA PHE A 106 19.60 8.57 -4.81
C PHE A 106 20.52 8.28 -5.99
N LYS A 107 21.13 7.09 -6.00
CA LYS A 107 22.04 6.67 -7.05
C LYS A 107 21.42 5.63 -7.96
N ALA A 108 20.91 4.53 -7.40
CA ALA A 108 20.37 3.42 -8.17
C ALA A 108 19.52 2.47 -7.32
N PHE A 109 18.70 1.67 -7.99
CA PHE A 109 18.21 0.42 -7.45
C PHE A 109 19.21 -0.68 -7.80
N LEU A 110 19.65 -1.43 -6.80
CA LEU A 110 20.71 -2.43 -6.91
C LEU A 110 20.23 -3.75 -6.33
N LYS A 111 20.67 -4.86 -6.93
CA LYS A 111 20.41 -6.18 -6.36
C LYS A 111 21.34 -6.45 -5.18
N GLU A 112 21.00 -7.42 -4.36
CA GLU A 112 21.84 -7.84 -3.23
C GLU A 112 23.29 -8.16 -3.64
N SER A 113 23.47 -8.87 -4.77
CA SER A 113 24.78 -9.26 -5.30
C SER A 113 25.58 -8.12 -5.93
N ASP A 114 25.03 -6.90 -6.02
CA ASP A 114 25.77 -5.76 -6.57
C ASP A 114 26.97 -5.42 -5.70
N ASN A 115 28.12 -5.16 -6.33
CA ASN A 115 29.36 -4.84 -5.64
C ASN A 115 29.23 -3.64 -4.68
N ASN A 116 28.38 -2.65 -4.97
CA ASN A 116 28.19 -1.51 -4.07
C ASN A 116 27.40 -1.90 -2.81
N ILE A 117 26.44 -2.83 -2.92
CA ILE A 117 25.72 -3.36 -1.76
C ILE A 117 26.68 -4.19 -0.91
N LEU A 118 27.35 -5.17 -1.52
CA LEU A 118 28.27 -6.07 -0.80
C LEU A 118 29.44 -5.30 -0.14
N ARG A 119 30.05 -4.35 -0.84
CA ARG A 119 31.20 -3.60 -0.31
C ARG A 119 30.84 -2.72 0.88
N ASN A 120 29.65 -2.11 0.88
CA ASN A 120 29.28 -1.10 1.88
C ASN A 120 28.37 -1.65 2.98
N PHE A 121 27.61 -2.71 2.72
CA PHE A 121 26.54 -3.18 3.61
C PHE A 121 26.55 -4.69 3.90
N SER A 122 27.55 -5.46 3.45
CA SER A 122 27.62 -6.92 3.73
C SER A 122 27.56 -7.29 5.22
N GLY A 123 28.07 -6.43 6.11
CA GLY A 123 27.98 -6.63 7.56
C GLY A 123 26.70 -6.10 8.22
N ASN A 124 25.83 -5.40 7.48
CA ASN A 124 24.60 -4.79 7.98
C ASN A 124 23.62 -4.56 6.82
N ILE A 125 23.14 -5.65 6.22
CA ILE A 125 22.18 -5.57 5.12
C ILE A 125 20.79 -5.24 5.70
N PRO A 126 20.10 -4.20 5.19
CA PRO A 126 18.80 -3.82 5.75
C PRO A 126 17.72 -4.85 5.39
N ASP A 127 16.88 -5.17 6.37
CA ASP A 127 15.75 -6.09 6.21
C ASP A 127 14.53 -5.40 5.59
N VAL A 128 13.57 -6.18 5.09
CA VAL A 128 12.30 -5.71 4.52
C VAL A 128 11.35 -5.17 5.59
N ALA A 129 10.39 -4.34 5.19
CA ALA A 129 9.33 -3.84 6.06
C ALA A 129 8.48 -5.00 6.64
N ASN A 130 8.24 -4.98 7.95
CA ASN A 130 7.51 -6.05 8.63
C ASN A 130 6.00 -5.74 8.75
N PHE A 131 5.19 -6.50 8.02
CA PHE A 131 3.72 -6.51 8.12
C PHE A 131 3.16 -7.79 8.77
N PHE A 132 4.04 -8.72 9.16
CA PHE A 132 3.71 -10.06 9.66
C PHE A 132 3.97 -10.22 11.16
N GLU A 133 4.13 -9.12 11.89
CA GLU A 133 4.27 -9.14 13.36
C GLU A 133 3.07 -9.82 14.05
N LYS A 134 1.87 -9.63 13.50
CA LYS A 134 0.62 -10.28 13.94
C LYS A 134 -0.12 -10.88 12.75
N PRO A 135 0.30 -12.05 12.23
CA PRO A 135 -0.26 -12.65 11.02
C PRO A 135 -1.77 -12.91 11.11
N GLU A 136 -2.30 -13.11 12.30
CA GLU A 136 -3.72 -13.30 12.57
C GLU A 136 -4.58 -12.10 12.17
N LEU A 137 -3.99 -10.91 12.05
CA LEU A 137 -4.69 -9.70 11.57
C LEU A 137 -4.85 -9.68 10.04
N LEU A 138 -4.10 -10.50 9.30
CA LEU A 138 -4.12 -10.55 7.84
C LEU A 138 -5.30 -11.38 7.29
N ILE A 139 -5.97 -12.14 8.15
CA ILE A 139 -7.08 -13.04 7.78
C ILE A 139 -8.35 -12.61 8.53
N PHE A 140 -9.46 -12.50 7.79
CA PHE A 140 -10.76 -12.23 8.42
C PHE A 140 -11.23 -13.42 9.25
N ASN A 141 -11.53 -13.21 10.52
CA ASN A 141 -12.12 -14.23 11.39
C ASN A 141 -13.65 -14.24 11.26
N PRO A 142 -14.27 -15.24 10.60
CA PRO A 142 -15.72 -15.28 10.38
C PRO A 142 -16.55 -15.49 11.65
N LYS A 143 -15.92 -15.84 12.78
CA LYS A 143 -16.58 -15.96 14.09
C LYS A 143 -16.83 -14.60 14.75
N CYS A 144 -16.06 -13.57 14.37
CA CYS A 144 -16.25 -12.23 14.90
C CYS A 144 -17.52 -11.58 14.34
N ARG A 145 -18.19 -10.77 15.16
CA ARG A 145 -19.30 -9.92 14.73
C ARG A 145 -18.75 -8.72 13.95
N LEU A 146 -19.36 -8.37 12.82
CA LEU A 146 -19.05 -7.14 12.08
C LEU A 146 -20.14 -6.09 12.37
N ILE A 147 -19.76 -5.04 13.10
CA ILE A 147 -20.64 -3.93 13.50
C ILE A 147 -20.25 -2.69 12.69
N PRO A 148 -20.95 -2.38 11.58
CA PRO A 148 -20.67 -1.20 10.80
C PRO A 148 -21.29 0.06 11.42
N ASP A 149 -20.62 1.18 11.23
CA ASP A 149 -21.15 2.51 11.48
C ASP A 149 -21.66 3.10 10.17
N ILE A 150 -22.93 2.82 9.88
CA ILE A 150 -23.58 3.13 8.59
C ILE A 150 -23.56 4.64 8.32
N ASP A 151 -23.81 5.43 9.35
CA ASP A 151 -23.95 6.89 9.27
C ASP A 151 -22.62 7.51 8.87
N HIS A 152 -21.55 7.13 9.57
CA HIS A 152 -20.19 7.58 9.25
C HIS A 152 -19.71 7.12 7.87
N ILE A 153 -20.01 5.87 7.49
CA ILE A 153 -19.63 5.37 6.16
C ILE A 153 -20.25 6.24 5.06
N ILE A 154 -21.53 6.61 5.18
CA ILE A 154 -22.23 7.43 4.18
C ILE A 154 -21.73 8.89 4.25
N GLN A 155 -21.84 9.54 5.40
CA GLN A 155 -21.59 10.97 5.56
C GLN A 155 -20.16 11.36 5.15
N ASP A 156 -19.16 10.58 5.57
CA ASP A 156 -17.75 10.91 5.33
C ASP A 156 -17.27 10.52 3.91
N ASN A 157 -18.04 9.66 3.21
CA ASN A 157 -17.56 9.03 1.97
C ASN A 157 -18.53 9.09 0.79
N ILE A 158 -19.63 9.85 0.87
CA ILE A 158 -20.63 9.92 -0.22
C ILE A 158 -20.01 10.28 -1.57
N GLY A 159 -18.98 11.13 -1.60
CA GLY A 159 -18.25 11.47 -2.82
C GLY A 159 -17.56 10.28 -3.52
N ARG A 160 -17.34 9.16 -2.80
CA ARG A 160 -16.76 7.92 -3.32
C ARG A 160 -17.82 6.96 -3.87
N PHE A 161 -19.07 7.07 -3.45
CA PHE A 161 -20.15 6.16 -3.87
C PHE A 161 -20.37 6.22 -5.39
N PRO A 162 -21.01 5.21 -5.99
CA PRO A 162 -21.46 5.26 -7.38
C PRO A 162 -22.28 6.51 -7.67
N THR A 163 -22.09 7.11 -8.85
CA THR A 163 -22.70 8.40 -9.22
C THR A 163 -24.23 8.41 -9.09
N HIS A 164 -24.90 7.30 -9.42
CA HIS A 164 -26.34 7.16 -9.31
C HIS A 164 -26.85 7.12 -7.85
N LEU A 165 -26.00 6.81 -6.88
CA LEU A 165 -26.35 6.78 -5.46
C LEU A 165 -26.03 8.10 -4.74
N ARG A 166 -25.14 8.94 -5.28
CA ARG A 166 -24.70 10.18 -4.58
C ARG A 166 -25.81 11.19 -4.30
N GLY A 167 -26.89 11.15 -5.08
CA GLY A 167 -28.07 12.00 -4.90
C GLY A 167 -29.32 11.24 -4.49
N ALA A 168 -29.20 9.97 -4.12
CA ALA A 168 -30.32 9.18 -3.62
C ALA A 168 -30.74 9.63 -2.21
N ASP A 169 -31.97 9.30 -1.83
CA ASP A 169 -32.47 9.57 -0.47
C ASP A 169 -31.66 8.79 0.58
N ASP A 170 -31.47 9.39 1.77
CA ASP A 170 -30.71 8.79 2.87
C ASP A 170 -31.22 7.40 3.27
N GLY A 171 -32.55 7.20 3.24
CA GLY A 171 -33.16 5.91 3.54
C GLY A 171 -32.82 4.85 2.50
N GLU A 172 -32.74 5.23 1.22
CA GLU A 172 -32.32 4.35 0.13
C GLU A 172 -30.84 3.97 0.28
N LEU A 173 -29.96 4.94 0.47
CA LEU A 173 -28.53 4.73 0.68
C LEU A 173 -28.26 3.77 1.84
N ARG A 174 -28.95 3.98 2.97
CA ARG A 174 -28.85 3.10 4.15
C ARG A 174 -29.28 1.67 3.82
N ARG A 175 -30.42 1.48 3.16
CA ARG A 175 -30.90 0.13 2.81
C ARG A 175 -29.93 -0.58 1.88
N GLN A 176 -29.41 0.11 0.87
CA GLN A 176 -28.43 -0.46 -0.07
C GLN A 176 -27.13 -0.84 0.64
N LEU A 177 -26.59 0.07 1.46
CA LEU A 177 -25.35 -0.18 2.21
C LEU A 177 -25.50 -1.35 3.20
N VAL A 178 -26.60 -1.38 3.96
CA VAL A 178 -26.88 -2.49 4.90
C VAL A 178 -27.02 -3.81 4.15
N GLY A 179 -27.77 -3.84 3.04
CA GLY A 179 -27.92 -5.02 2.20
C GLY A 179 -26.58 -5.53 1.67
N ALA A 180 -25.76 -4.63 1.13
CA ALA A 180 -24.43 -4.96 0.63
C ALA A 180 -23.49 -5.49 1.73
N ILE A 181 -23.53 -4.89 2.92
CA ILE A 181 -22.75 -5.35 4.08
C ILE A 181 -23.19 -6.75 4.54
N ASP A 182 -24.49 -7.01 4.58
CA ASP A 182 -25.01 -8.32 4.98
C ASP A 182 -24.72 -9.41 3.95
N GLU A 183 -24.70 -9.07 2.66
CA GLU A 183 -24.25 -9.97 1.61
C GLU A 183 -22.76 -10.32 1.77
N ILE A 184 -21.89 -9.31 1.98
CA ILE A 184 -20.47 -9.58 2.12
C ILE A 184 -20.15 -10.37 3.40
N LYS A 185 -20.87 -10.14 4.51
CA LYS A 185 -20.77 -10.97 5.73
C LYS A 185 -21.04 -12.46 5.44
N LYS A 186 -22.00 -12.76 4.56
CA LYS A 186 -22.29 -14.15 4.15
C LYS A 186 -21.17 -14.70 3.26
N LYS A 187 -20.70 -13.91 2.29
CA LYS A 187 -19.61 -14.29 1.37
C LYS A 187 -18.30 -14.60 2.10
N VAL A 188 -17.85 -13.73 3.01
CA VAL A 188 -16.55 -13.95 3.72
C VAL A 188 -16.56 -15.18 4.63
N ARG A 189 -17.73 -15.69 5.02
CA ARG A 189 -17.86 -16.95 5.76
C ARG A 189 -17.59 -18.19 4.90
N THR A 190 -17.80 -18.11 3.59
CA THR A 190 -17.62 -19.25 2.68
C THR A 190 -16.20 -19.31 2.10
N ASN A 191 -15.49 -18.18 2.08
CA ASN A 191 -14.15 -18.10 1.53
C ASN A 191 -13.30 -17.05 2.26
N TYR A 192 -12.30 -17.52 3.02
CA TYR A 192 -11.38 -16.67 3.78
C TYR A 192 -10.50 -15.77 2.89
N LYS A 193 -10.36 -16.09 1.60
CA LYS A 193 -9.56 -15.31 0.63
C LYS A 193 -10.27 -14.05 0.11
N ILE A 194 -11.53 -13.84 0.47
CA ILE A 194 -12.30 -12.67 0.00
C ILE A 194 -11.78 -11.38 0.64
N ALA A 195 -11.44 -11.43 1.94
CA ALA A 195 -10.88 -10.29 2.64
C ALA A 195 -9.43 -10.07 2.18
N VAL A 196 -9.09 -8.83 1.83
CA VAL A 196 -7.72 -8.46 1.43
C VAL A 196 -7.10 -7.64 2.56
N PRO A 197 -5.93 -8.01 3.09
CA PRO A 197 -5.24 -7.18 4.08
C PRO A 197 -4.73 -5.89 3.46
N GLN A 198 -4.75 -4.82 4.24
CA GLN A 198 -4.14 -3.55 3.90
C GLN A 198 -3.39 -2.96 5.09
N TYR A 199 -2.42 -2.10 4.80
CA TYR A 199 -1.74 -1.30 5.80
C TYR A 199 -2.12 0.18 5.64
N TYR A 200 -2.58 0.80 6.71
CA TYR A 200 -2.87 2.23 6.74
C TYR A 200 -2.59 2.79 8.14
N ASP A 201 -1.82 3.88 8.19
CA ASP A 201 -1.55 4.65 9.43
C ASP A 201 -1.13 3.79 10.63
N GLY A 202 -0.09 2.96 10.44
CA GLY A 202 0.44 2.12 11.54
C GLY A 202 -0.35 0.85 11.81
N LYS A 203 -1.46 0.59 11.10
CA LYS A 203 -2.41 -0.48 11.43
C LYS A 203 -2.66 -1.40 10.25
N ILE A 204 -2.77 -2.69 10.56
CA ILE A 204 -3.33 -3.69 9.66
C ILE A 204 -4.85 -3.61 9.72
N GLN A 205 -5.49 -3.53 8.56
CA GLN A 205 -6.94 -3.55 8.39
C GLN A 205 -7.29 -4.54 7.28
N LEU A 206 -8.57 -4.90 7.18
CA LEU A 206 -9.07 -5.78 6.14
C LEU A 206 -10.00 -5.00 5.21
N LEU A 207 -9.94 -5.33 3.93
CA LEU A 207 -10.80 -4.78 2.88
C LEU A 207 -11.80 -5.85 2.47
N LEU A 208 -13.08 -5.50 2.50
CA LEU A 208 -14.16 -6.34 2.00
C LEU A 208 -14.81 -5.69 0.76
N PRO A 209 -15.09 -6.46 -0.31
CA PRO A 209 -15.74 -5.93 -1.50
C PRO A 209 -17.16 -5.48 -1.19
N LEU A 210 -17.48 -4.23 -1.50
CA LEU A 210 -18.79 -3.62 -1.27
C LEU A 210 -19.47 -3.38 -2.63
N CYS A 211 -20.46 -4.22 -2.95
CA CYS A 211 -21.29 -4.12 -4.15
C CYS A 211 -22.55 -3.31 -3.81
N LEU A 212 -22.59 -2.06 -4.23
CA LEU A 212 -23.73 -1.15 -4.04
C LEU A 212 -24.63 -1.09 -5.28
N THR A 213 -24.07 -1.41 -6.45
CA THR A 213 -24.80 -1.47 -7.72
C THR A 213 -25.35 -2.88 -7.96
N ALA A 214 -26.67 -3.02 -8.01
CA ALA A 214 -27.32 -4.31 -8.26
C ALA A 214 -26.89 -4.93 -9.60
N GLY A 215 -26.52 -6.21 -9.58
CA GLY A 215 -26.10 -6.96 -10.77
C GLY A 215 -24.70 -6.62 -11.29
N SER A 216 -23.96 -5.71 -10.64
CA SER A 216 -22.57 -5.43 -11.03
C SER A 216 -21.67 -6.63 -10.76
N PRO A 217 -20.84 -7.07 -11.74
CA PRO A 217 -19.88 -8.16 -11.53
C PRO A 217 -18.70 -7.76 -10.63
N ASN A 218 -18.46 -6.45 -10.48
CA ASN A 218 -17.35 -5.90 -9.71
C ASN A 218 -17.89 -5.09 -8.52
N PRO A 219 -17.17 -5.07 -7.38
CA PRO A 219 -17.51 -4.18 -6.27
C PRO A 219 -17.29 -2.72 -6.66
N ASP A 220 -18.10 -1.83 -6.09
CA ASP A 220 -18.00 -0.39 -6.31
C ASP A 220 -16.95 0.24 -5.39
N LEU A 221 -16.87 -0.27 -4.16
CA LEU A 221 -16.03 0.22 -3.08
C LEU A 221 -15.42 -0.94 -2.30
N ALA A 222 -14.42 -0.62 -1.48
CA ALA A 222 -13.88 -1.54 -0.49
C ALA A 222 -14.25 -1.06 0.92
N LEU A 223 -15.04 -1.85 1.65
CA LEU A 223 -15.34 -1.60 3.06
C LEU A 223 -14.08 -1.86 3.90
N VAL A 224 -13.70 -0.88 4.72
CA VAL A 224 -12.55 -1.03 5.61
C VAL A 224 -13.01 -1.57 6.95
N VAL A 225 -12.44 -2.71 7.33
CA VAL A 225 -12.77 -3.43 8.54
C VAL A 225 -11.56 -3.49 9.46
N HIS A 226 -11.74 -3.15 10.74
CA HIS A 226 -10.71 -3.21 11.75
C HIS A 226 -11.13 -4.11 12.91
N LYS A 227 -10.20 -4.91 13.43
CA LYS A 227 -10.41 -5.73 14.63
C LYS A 227 -10.43 -4.80 15.84
N LEU A 228 -11.56 -4.71 16.52
CA LEU A 228 -11.72 -3.89 17.73
C LEU A 228 -11.24 -4.63 18.97
N ASN A 229 -11.57 -5.92 19.04
CA ASN A 229 -11.25 -6.84 20.12
C ASN A 229 -11.36 -8.28 19.58
N GLU A 230 -11.31 -9.28 20.46
CA GLU A 230 -11.27 -10.69 20.05
C GLU A 230 -12.53 -11.20 19.32
N ASP A 231 -13.70 -10.63 19.58
CA ASP A 231 -14.98 -11.11 19.05
C ASP A 231 -15.64 -10.14 18.07
N THR A 232 -15.05 -8.96 17.82
CA THR A 232 -15.71 -7.87 17.10
C THR A 232 -14.79 -7.17 16.12
N TYR A 233 -15.29 -7.03 14.90
CA TYR A 233 -14.83 -6.12 13.86
C TYR A 233 -15.78 -4.92 13.76
N THR A 234 -15.25 -3.77 13.36
CA THR A 234 -16.03 -2.58 13.03
C THR A 234 -15.59 -1.97 11.71
N ALA A 235 -16.51 -1.28 11.05
CA ALA A 235 -16.28 -0.60 9.79
C ALA A 235 -16.85 0.81 9.87
N ARG A 236 -16.04 1.82 9.56
CA ARG A 236 -16.42 3.25 9.63
C ARG A 236 -16.16 4.01 8.34
N THR A 237 -15.49 3.39 7.37
CA THR A 237 -15.12 4.03 6.12
C THR A 237 -15.10 3.01 4.99
N CYS A 238 -15.19 3.51 3.77
CA CYS A 238 -14.99 2.74 2.54
C CYS A 238 -14.00 3.46 1.61
N LEU A 239 -13.23 2.71 0.84
CA LEU A 239 -12.23 3.22 -0.09
C LEU A 239 -12.67 2.99 -1.54
N THR A 240 -12.19 3.82 -2.46
CA THR A 240 -12.20 3.46 -3.88
C THR A 240 -11.27 2.27 -4.10
N LEU A 241 -11.49 1.50 -5.18
CA LEU A 241 -10.65 0.34 -5.47
C LEU A 241 -9.16 0.72 -5.66
N LYS A 242 -8.86 1.88 -6.25
CA LYS A 242 -7.49 2.38 -6.40
C LYS A 242 -6.81 2.66 -5.05
N MET A 243 -7.52 3.31 -4.12
CA MET A 243 -7.01 3.55 -2.77
C MET A 243 -6.78 2.23 -2.02
N ALA A 244 -7.75 1.32 -2.11
CA ALA A 244 -7.68 -0.01 -1.50
C ALA A 244 -6.49 -0.82 -2.04
N TYR A 245 -6.27 -0.80 -3.36
CA TYR A 245 -5.17 -1.52 -3.99
C TYR A 245 -3.81 -0.99 -3.53
N ASN A 246 -3.62 0.33 -3.50
CA ASN A 246 -2.36 0.93 -3.02
C ASN A 246 -2.04 0.48 -1.58
N ASN A 247 -3.01 0.54 -0.68
CA ASN A 247 -2.79 0.17 0.72
C ASN A 247 -2.57 -1.35 0.88
N ALA A 248 -3.24 -2.18 0.08
CA ALA A 248 -3.05 -3.63 0.08
C ALA A 248 -1.67 -4.03 -0.46
N ARG A 249 -1.22 -3.36 -1.54
CA ARG A 249 0.05 -3.66 -2.21
C ARG A 249 1.27 -3.45 -1.32
N LEU A 250 1.17 -2.60 -0.30
CA LEU A 250 2.23 -2.44 0.71
C LEU A 250 2.58 -3.75 1.40
N ILE A 251 1.58 -4.58 1.70
CA ILE A 251 1.77 -5.86 2.40
C ILE A 251 2.18 -6.94 1.41
N VAL A 252 1.44 -7.08 0.31
CA VAL A 252 1.62 -8.16 -0.68
C VAL A 252 1.02 -7.77 -2.02
N LYS A 253 1.54 -8.32 -3.13
CA LYS A 253 0.85 -8.29 -4.43
C LYS A 253 -0.52 -8.96 -4.29
N PRO A 254 -1.65 -8.22 -4.35
CA PRO A 254 -2.96 -8.82 -4.09
C PRO A 254 -3.30 -9.89 -5.14
N GLN A 255 -3.52 -11.13 -4.72
CA GLN A 255 -4.04 -12.22 -5.55
C GLN A 255 -5.57 -12.33 -5.44
N SER A 256 -6.24 -11.19 -5.44
CA SER A 256 -7.70 -11.11 -5.29
C SER A 256 -8.40 -11.14 -6.65
N ASN A 257 -9.55 -11.80 -6.72
CA ASN A 257 -10.38 -11.79 -7.92
C ASN A 257 -11.07 -10.43 -8.14
N TRP A 258 -11.26 -9.64 -7.07
CA TRP A 258 -12.04 -8.40 -7.11
C TRP A 258 -11.20 -7.13 -6.96
N LEU A 259 -10.03 -7.20 -6.33
CA LEU A 259 -9.14 -6.06 -6.11
C LEU A 259 -7.92 -6.19 -7.03
N LYS A 260 -7.93 -5.42 -8.12
CA LYS A 260 -6.93 -5.41 -9.18
C LYS A 260 -6.44 -3.97 -9.41
N PRO A 261 -5.25 -3.77 -10.00
CA PRO A 261 -4.74 -2.44 -10.32
C PRO A 261 -5.62 -1.73 -11.37
#